data_AF-A0A975C7B7-F1
#
_entry.id   AF-A0A975C7B7-F1
#
_cell.length_a   1.000
_cell.length_b   1.000
_cell.length_c   1.000
_cell.angle_alpha   90.00
_cell.angle_beta   90.00
_cell.angle_gamma   90.00
#
_symmetry.space_group_name_H-M   'P 1'
#
loop_
_entity.id
_entity.type
_entity.pdbx_description
1 polymer ?
#
loop_
_entity_poly.entity_id
_entity_poly.type
_entity_poly.pdbx_seq_one_letter_code
_entity_poly.pdbx_strand_id
1 'polypeptide(L)'
;MAAQVAPEPHRFVLTGSGRFAVFADLSTIERDGDTATMRSFQVVEPGFTAGANAYWGGWSRWRFDCKALTADRLDFAGVREGGEEGPPNPDNQPAYDAAPGGDAAELLASACGEADRPAEVTTLEDAVRRGRAALAE
;
A
#
# COMPACT_ATOMS: atom_id res chain seq x y z
N MET A 1 -9.14 -26.66 -14.80
CA MET A 1 -9.43 -26.33 -13.39
C MET A 1 -8.22 -25.57 -12.88
N ALA A 2 -8.29 -24.24 -12.78
CA ALA A 2 -7.22 -23.46 -12.19
C ALA A 2 -7.31 -23.64 -10.68
N ALA A 3 -6.25 -24.12 -10.04
CA ALA A 3 -6.15 -24.10 -8.59
C ALA A 3 -6.15 -22.63 -8.16
N GLN A 4 -7.19 -22.20 -7.43
CA GLN A 4 -7.13 -20.97 -6.66
C GLN A 4 -6.11 -21.24 -5.56
N VAL A 5 -4.89 -20.73 -5.75
CA VAL A 5 -3.94 -20.54 -4.66
C VAL A 5 -4.68 -19.66 -3.65
N ALA A 6 -4.92 -20.19 -2.45
CA ALA A 6 -5.45 -19.36 -1.37
C ALA A 6 -4.50 -18.16 -1.24
N PRO A 7 -4.99 -16.91 -1.29
CA PRO A 7 -4.12 -15.75 -1.21
C PRO A 7 -3.27 -15.87 0.04
N GLU A 8 -1.96 -15.74 -0.09
CA GLU A 8 -1.09 -15.65 1.08
C GLU A 8 -1.58 -14.53 1.99
N PRO A 9 -1.55 -14.74 3.32
CA PRO A 9 -1.99 -13.72 4.24
C PRO A 9 -1.18 -12.44 4.03
N HIS A 10 -1.88 -11.31 3.99
CA HIS A 10 -1.23 -10.01 3.92
C HIS A 10 -0.33 -9.80 5.14
N ARG A 11 0.70 -8.98 4.99
CA ARG A 11 1.57 -8.55 6.10
C ARG A 11 1.60 -7.04 6.15
N PHE A 12 0.53 -6.45 6.69
CA PHE A 12 0.40 -5.01 6.73
C PHE A 12 1.19 -4.38 7.88
N VAL A 13 1.90 -3.31 7.57
CA VAL A 13 2.55 -2.41 8.54
C VAL A 13 2.11 -0.99 8.23
N LEU A 14 1.62 -0.27 9.24
CA LEU A 14 1.21 1.11 9.08
C LEU A 14 2.46 1.98 8.96
N THR A 15 2.63 2.62 7.79
CA THR A 15 3.81 3.44 7.48
C THR A 15 3.54 4.93 7.66
N GLY A 16 2.28 5.37 7.62
CA GLY A 16 1.94 6.77 7.78
C GLY A 16 0.44 6.98 7.94
N SER A 17 0.07 8.09 8.58
CA SER A 17 -1.29 8.58 8.66
C SER A 17 -1.31 10.10 8.51
N GLY A 18 -2.27 10.62 7.75
CA GLY A 18 -2.44 12.03 7.48
C GLY A 18 -3.72 12.25 6.70
N ARG A 19 -3.62 12.53 5.39
CA ARG A 19 -4.81 12.53 4.51
C ARG A 19 -5.40 11.12 4.33
N PHE A 20 -4.53 10.11 4.33
CA PHE A 20 -4.87 8.70 4.25
C PHE A 20 -4.03 7.95 5.29
N ALA A 21 -4.50 6.77 5.72
CA ALA A 21 -3.65 5.84 6.44
C ALA A 21 -3.01 4.89 5.42
N VAL A 22 -1.68 4.79 5.43
CA VAL A 22 -0.92 4.05 4.43
C VAL A 22 -0.30 2.83 5.08
N PHE A 23 -0.57 1.66 4.51
CA PHE A 23 0.04 0.40 4.88
C PHE A 23 1.00 -0.08 3.79
N ALA A 24 2.19 -0.53 4.20
CA ALA A 24 3.04 -1.39 3.38
C ALA A 24 2.55 -2.83 3.53
N ASP A 25 2.40 -3.55 2.40
CA ASP A 25 2.13 -4.99 2.43
C ASP A 25 3.43 -5.79 2.20
N LEU A 26 4.06 -6.19 3.29
CA LEU A 26 5.39 -6.79 3.27
C LEU A 26 5.42 -8.15 2.59
N SER A 27 4.29 -8.85 2.48
CA SER A 27 4.22 -10.14 1.76
C SER A 27 4.36 -9.97 0.24
N THR A 28 4.23 -8.74 -0.26
CA THR A 28 4.32 -8.42 -1.69
C THR A 28 5.66 -7.83 -2.10
N ILE A 29 6.63 -7.79 -1.18
CA ILE A 29 7.97 -7.26 -1.48
C ILE A 29 8.72 -8.24 -2.37
N GLU A 30 9.11 -7.78 -3.54
CA GLU A 30 10.06 -8.47 -4.42
C GLU A 30 11.29 -7.57 -4.59
N ARG A 31 12.49 -8.16 -4.52
CA ARG A 31 13.76 -7.44 -4.64
C ARG A 31 14.59 -8.01 -5.78
N ASP A 32 15.15 -7.12 -6.59
CA ASP A 32 16.08 -7.44 -7.68
C ASP A 32 17.21 -6.40 -7.71
N GLY A 33 18.38 -6.80 -7.22
CA GLY A 33 19.54 -5.91 -7.07
C GLY A 33 19.22 -4.70 -6.19
N ASP A 34 19.41 -3.50 -6.74
CA ASP A 34 19.11 -2.23 -6.07
C ASP A 34 17.63 -1.82 -6.19
N THR A 35 16.78 -2.61 -6.85
CA THR A 35 15.36 -2.31 -7.05
C THR A 35 14.48 -3.16 -6.13
N ALA A 36 13.45 -2.55 -5.55
CA ALA A 36 12.40 -3.26 -4.82
C ALA A 36 11.01 -2.89 -5.36
N THR A 37 10.09 -3.83 -5.43
CA THR A 37 8.67 -3.59 -5.71
C THR A 37 7.83 -4.02 -4.52
N MET A 38 6.69 -3.36 -4.33
CA MET A 38 5.77 -3.66 -3.23
C MET A 38 4.37 -3.11 -3.55
N ARG A 39 3.33 -3.68 -2.93
CA ARG A 39 2.01 -3.05 -2.86
C ARG A 39 1.84 -2.26 -1.56
N SER A 40 1.22 -1.10 -1.67
CA SER A 40 0.73 -0.34 -0.52
C SER A 40 -0.78 -0.27 -0.53
N PHE A 41 -1.41 -0.35 0.63
CA PHE A 41 -2.84 -0.11 0.78
C PHE A 41 -3.08 1.23 1.49
N GLN A 42 -3.80 2.12 0.81
CA GLN A 42 -4.21 3.42 1.37
C GLN A 42 -5.65 3.30 1.84
N VAL A 43 -5.93 3.68 3.09
CA VAL A 43 -7.25 3.67 3.70
C VAL A 43 -7.78 5.10 3.78
N VAL A 44 -9.04 5.26 3.41
CA VAL A 44 -9.79 6.53 3.51
C VAL A 44 -10.67 6.55 4.76
N GLU A 45 -11.09 7.76 5.14
CA GLU A 45 -12.05 7.98 6.23
C GLU A 45 -13.38 7.23 6.00
N PRO A 46 -14.11 6.91 7.09
CA PRO A 46 -15.46 6.35 6.97
C PRO A 46 -16.38 7.23 6.13
N GLY A 47 -17.22 6.60 5.29
CA GLY A 47 -18.19 7.32 4.47
C GLY A 47 -17.62 8.00 3.23
N PHE A 48 -16.34 7.78 2.89
CA PHE A 48 -15.79 8.25 1.62
C PHE A 48 -16.47 7.57 0.43
N THR A 49 -17.00 8.38 -0.49
CA THR A 49 -17.67 7.92 -1.71
C THR A 49 -17.07 8.55 -2.95
N ALA A 50 -16.94 7.76 -4.01
CA ALA A 50 -16.63 8.25 -5.36
C ALA A 50 -17.72 7.76 -6.33
N GLY A 51 -18.46 8.70 -6.92
CA GLY A 51 -19.69 8.38 -7.63
C GLY A 51 -20.74 7.78 -6.69
N ALA A 52 -21.33 6.65 -7.07
CA ALA A 52 -22.36 5.96 -6.29
C ALA A 52 -21.81 4.88 -5.32
N ASN A 53 -20.48 4.69 -5.27
CA ASN A 53 -19.87 3.60 -4.50
C ASN A 53 -19.11 4.16 -3.29
N ALA A 54 -19.20 3.43 -2.17
CA ALA A 54 -18.37 3.65 -0.99
C ALA A 54 -17.06 2.87 -1.13
N TYR A 55 -15.98 3.43 -0.57
CA TYR A 55 -14.64 2.85 -0.67
C TYR A 55 -13.97 2.69 0.69
N TRP A 56 -13.20 1.61 0.82
CA TRP A 56 -12.21 1.44 1.88
C TRP A 56 -10.92 2.18 1.59
N GLY A 57 -10.61 2.38 0.31
CA GLY A 57 -9.46 3.15 -0.15
C GLY A 57 -8.92 2.60 -1.46
N GLY A 58 -7.64 2.24 -1.53
CA GLY A 58 -7.07 1.67 -2.74
C GLY A 58 -5.66 1.12 -2.63
N TRP A 59 -5.33 0.24 -3.55
CA TRP A 59 -4.01 -0.34 -3.73
C TRP A 59 -3.18 0.48 -4.71
N SER A 60 -1.88 0.54 -4.44
CA SER A 60 -0.89 1.02 -5.41
C SER A 60 0.26 0.05 -5.47
N ARG A 61 0.71 -0.27 -6.70
CA ARG A 61 2.02 -0.87 -6.92
C ARG A 61 3.09 0.20 -6.96
N TRP A 62 4.21 -0.10 -6.33
CA TRP A 62 5.37 0.75 -6.29
C TRP A 62 6.60 0.02 -6.79
N ARG A 63 7.52 0.79 -7.36
CA ARG A 63 8.91 0.43 -7.59
C ARG A 63 9.78 1.45 -6.87
N PHE A 64 10.83 0.97 -6.23
CA PHE A 64 11.79 1.78 -5.49
C PHE A 64 13.19 1.47 -6.00
N ASP A 65 14.02 2.50 -6.14
CA ASP A 65 15.47 2.36 -6.25
C ASP A 65 16.07 2.57 -4.87
N CYS A 66 16.54 1.49 -4.25
CA CYS A 66 17.07 1.47 -2.90
C CYS A 66 18.43 2.18 -2.78
N LYS A 67 19.12 2.43 -3.89
CA LYS A 67 20.41 3.12 -3.91
C LYS A 67 20.24 4.61 -4.20
N ALA A 68 19.41 4.95 -5.18
CA ALA A 68 19.09 6.33 -5.53
C ALA A 68 18.05 6.95 -4.57
N LEU A 69 17.38 6.13 -3.76
CA LEU A 69 16.30 6.52 -2.84
C LEU A 69 15.12 7.19 -3.56
N THR A 70 14.76 6.65 -4.72
CA THR A 70 13.63 7.14 -5.52
C THR A 70 12.45 6.18 -5.45
N ALA A 71 11.25 6.73 -5.61
CA ALA A 71 10.00 6.00 -5.65
C ALA A 71 9.25 6.27 -6.96
N ASP A 72 8.67 5.23 -7.51
CA ASP A 72 7.86 5.23 -8.72
C ASP A 72 6.55 4.52 -8.43
N ARG A 73 5.44 5.27 -8.48
CA ARG A 73 4.11 4.68 -8.32
C ARG A 73 3.66 4.20 -9.68
N LEU A 74 3.40 2.92 -9.80
CA LEU A 74 3.10 2.29 -11.10
C LEU A 74 1.60 2.33 -11.42
N ASP A 75 0.74 2.27 -10.41
CA ASP A 75 -0.71 2.32 -10.58
C ASP A 75 -1.49 2.66 -9.32
N PHE A 76 -2.81 2.78 -9.50
CA PHE A 76 -3.79 2.82 -8.43
C PHE A 76 -5.06 2.02 -8.79
N ALA A 77 -5.48 1.13 -7.90
CA ALA A 77 -6.72 0.37 -7.98
C ALA A 77 -7.59 0.67 -6.76
N GLY A 78 -8.77 1.27 -6.98
CA GLY A 78 -9.69 1.57 -5.88
C GLY A 78 -10.30 0.30 -5.28
N VAL A 79 -10.43 0.25 -3.95
CA VAL A 79 -11.05 -0.85 -3.21
C VAL A 79 -12.36 -0.39 -2.61
N ARG A 80 -13.46 -0.96 -3.08
CA ARG A 80 -14.80 -0.68 -2.58
C ARG A 80 -14.98 -1.22 -1.17
N GLU A 81 -15.99 -0.71 -0.46
CA GLU A 81 -16.40 -1.37 0.78
C GLU A 81 -16.82 -2.82 0.49
N GLY A 82 -16.36 -3.74 1.34
CA GLY A 82 -16.45 -5.18 1.10
C GLY A 82 -15.21 -5.80 0.42
N GLY A 83 -14.18 -5.00 0.13
CA GLY A 83 -12.87 -5.50 -0.29
C GLY A 83 -12.72 -5.75 -1.79
N GLU A 84 -13.73 -5.41 -2.59
CA GLU A 84 -13.67 -5.56 -4.05
C GLU A 84 -12.66 -4.56 -4.64
N GLU A 85 -11.55 -5.07 -5.17
CA GLU A 85 -10.56 -4.29 -5.91
C GLU A 85 -11.03 -4.05 -7.35
N GLY A 86 -11.07 -2.78 -7.75
CA GLY A 86 -11.34 -2.36 -9.12
C GLY A 86 -10.15 -2.53 -10.06
N PRO A 87 -10.30 -2.23 -11.35
CA PRO A 87 -9.19 -2.31 -12.30
C PRO A 87 -8.07 -1.31 -11.93
N PRO A 88 -6.79 -1.70 -12.09
CA PRO A 88 -5.67 -0.79 -11.89
C PRO A 88 -5.63 0.27 -12.98
N ASN A 89 -5.54 1.53 -12.57
CA ASN A 89 -5.27 2.66 -13.46
C ASN A 89 -3.76 2.95 -13.44
N PRO A 90 -3.05 2.84 -14.57
CA PRO A 90 -1.63 3.14 -14.65
C PRO A 90 -1.33 4.58 -14.21
N ASP A 91 -0.26 4.74 -13.45
CA ASP A 91 0.33 6.03 -13.14
C ASP A 91 1.56 6.20 -14.04
N ASN A 92 1.56 7.26 -14.84
CA ASN A 92 2.61 7.54 -15.84
C ASN A 92 3.54 8.66 -15.38
N GLN A 93 3.45 9.09 -14.12
CA GLN A 93 4.34 10.09 -13.57
C GLN A 93 5.76 9.51 -13.43
N PRO A 94 6.80 10.32 -13.61
CA PRO A 94 8.16 9.84 -13.43
C PRO A 94 8.45 9.50 -11.97
N ALA A 95 9.43 8.61 -11.77
CA ALA A 95 10.03 8.39 -10.46
C ALA A 95 10.52 9.71 -9.84
N TYR A 96 10.42 9.81 -8.52
CA TYR A 96 10.78 11.01 -7.78
C TYR A 96 11.53 10.66 -6.49
N ASP A 97 12.26 11.63 -5.95
CA ASP A 97 13.01 11.45 -4.71
C ASP A 97 12.04 11.23 -3.54
N ALA A 98 12.26 10.15 -2.78
CA ALA A 98 11.44 9.83 -1.63
C ALA A 98 11.83 10.73 -0.45
N ALA A 99 11.21 11.91 -0.36
CA ALA A 99 11.50 12.90 0.66
C ALA A 99 11.23 12.37 2.09
N PRO A 100 12.16 12.55 3.05
CA PRO A 100 11.99 12.06 4.43
C PRO A 100 10.69 12.52 5.08
N GLY A 101 9.99 11.60 5.75
CA GLY A 101 8.72 11.85 6.42
C GLY A 101 7.48 11.87 5.51
N GLY A 102 7.65 11.65 4.20
CA GLY A 102 6.53 11.39 3.28
C GLY A 102 6.21 9.91 3.12
N ASP A 103 4.99 9.58 2.70
CA ASP A 103 4.52 8.20 2.53
C ASP A 103 5.47 7.35 1.67
N ALA A 104 5.99 7.93 0.57
CA ALA A 104 6.92 7.24 -0.32
C ALA A 104 8.24 6.87 0.36
N ALA A 105 8.75 7.70 1.28
CA ALA A 105 9.98 7.41 2.02
C ALA A 105 9.77 6.30 3.04
N GLU A 106 8.63 6.29 3.73
CA GLU A 106 8.31 5.23 4.71
C GLU A 106 8.04 3.88 4.01
N LEU A 107 7.39 3.90 2.85
CA LEU A 107 7.23 2.73 1.99
C LEU A 107 8.56 2.25 1.41
N LEU A 108 9.42 3.15 0.97
CA LEU A 108 10.78 2.82 0.51
C LEU A 108 11.57 2.16 1.65
N ALA A 109 11.51 2.69 2.87
CA ALA A 109 12.17 2.10 4.02
C ALA A 109 11.65 0.68 4.33
N SER A 110 10.34 0.42 4.17
CA SER A 110 9.79 -0.95 4.23
C SER A 110 10.34 -1.86 3.14
N ALA A 111 10.37 -1.38 1.89
CA ALA A 111 10.74 -2.18 0.74
C ALA A 111 12.24 -2.46 0.68
N CYS A 112 13.08 -1.47 0.98
CA CYS A 112 14.53 -1.56 0.89
C CYS A 112 15.22 -1.97 2.21
N GLY A 113 14.54 -1.80 3.35
CA GLY A 113 15.09 -2.18 4.65
C GLY A 113 15.15 -3.69 4.85
N GLU A 114 16.21 -4.16 5.51
CA GLU A 114 16.40 -5.57 5.88
C GLU A 114 15.62 -5.96 7.15
N ALA A 115 15.10 -4.98 7.90
CA ALA A 115 14.40 -5.23 9.15
C ALA A 115 13.05 -5.90 8.88
N ASP A 116 12.95 -7.18 9.22
CA ASP A 116 11.68 -7.90 9.25
C ASP A 116 10.77 -7.23 10.29
N ARG A 117 9.86 -6.38 9.82
CA ARG A 117 8.85 -5.77 10.67
C ARG A 117 7.71 -6.79 10.88
N PRO A 118 7.27 -7.01 12.13
CA PRO A 118 6.12 -7.86 12.37
C PRO A 118 4.89 -7.23 11.71
N ALA A 119 4.05 -8.07 11.09
CA ALA A 119 2.77 -7.60 10.57
C ALA A 119 1.90 -7.12 11.73
N GLU A 120 1.33 -5.92 11.62
CA GLU A 120 0.36 -5.40 12.58
C GLU A 120 -1.01 -6.03 12.38
N VAL A 121 -1.37 -6.25 11.11
CA VAL A 121 -2.64 -6.86 10.70
C VAL A 121 -2.42 -7.70 9.42
N THR A 122 -3.23 -8.73 9.25
CA THR A 122 -3.06 -9.71 8.16
C THR A 122 -4.29 -9.84 7.25
N THR A 123 -5.31 -9.02 7.47
CA THR A 123 -6.53 -8.97 6.67
C THR A 123 -6.82 -7.55 6.23
N LEU A 124 -7.54 -7.41 5.11
CA LEU A 124 -7.88 -6.10 4.56
C LEU A 124 -8.84 -5.35 5.48
N GLU A 125 -9.82 -6.06 6.04
CA GLU A 125 -10.79 -5.53 7.00
C GLU A 125 -10.10 -4.97 8.26
N ASP A 126 -9.11 -5.69 8.79
CA ASP A 126 -8.35 -5.25 9.96
C ASP A 126 -7.48 -4.04 9.63
N ALA A 127 -6.87 -4.00 8.44
CA ALA A 127 -6.14 -2.82 7.94
C ALA A 127 -7.04 -1.61 7.82
N VAL A 128 -8.26 -1.76 7.27
CA VAL A 128 -9.24 -0.66 7.19
C VAL A 128 -9.65 -0.18 8.58
N ARG A 129 -9.95 -1.09 9.50
CA ARG A 129 -10.31 -0.73 10.87
C ARG A 129 -9.18 0.03 11.57
N ARG A 130 -7.95 -0.48 11.49
CA ARG A 130 -6.75 0.13 12.09
C ARG A 130 -6.44 1.48 11.45
N GLY A 131 -6.51 1.57 10.12
CA GLY A 131 -6.23 2.79 9.36
C GLY A 131 -7.23 3.90 9.67
N ARG A 132 -8.54 3.58 9.70
CA ARG A 132 -9.58 4.54 10.10
C ARG A 132 -9.42 4.99 11.55
N ALA A 133 -8.97 4.13 12.46
CA ALA A 133 -8.64 4.53 13.82
C ALA A 133 -7.44 5.49 13.85
N ALA A 134 -6.39 5.25 13.05
CA ALA A 134 -5.22 6.13 12.95
C ALA A 134 -5.54 7.50 12.33
N LEU A 135 -6.54 7.59 11.44
CA LEU A 135 -7.00 8.85 10.86
C LEU A 135 -7.77 9.74 11.83
N ALA A 136 -8.25 9.18 12.95
CA ALA A 136 -9.03 9.90 13.95
C ALA A 136 -8.18 10.47 15.11
N GLU A 137 -6.88 10.22 15.11
CA GLU A 137 -5.91 10.72 16.11
C GLU A 137 -5.34 12.09 15.71
#